data_AF-A0A7M3Y3S8-F1
#
_entry.id   AF-A0A7M3Y3S8-F1
#
_cell.length_a   1.000
_cell.length_b   1.000
_cell.length_c   1.000
_cell.angle_alpha   90.00
_cell.angle_beta   90.00
_cell.angle_gamma   90.00
#
_symmetry.space_group_name_H-M   'P 1'
#
loop_
_entity.id
_entity.type
_entity.pdbx_description
1 polymer ?
#
loop_
_entity_poly.entity_id
_entity_poly.type
_entity_poly.pdbx_seq_one_letter_code
_entity_poly.pdbx_strand_id
1 'polypeptide(L)'
;RHQQTNAMGDTYNLIYYILVYFTNDWMAMLILFLGLFIILEAVLIRKDDPDDWRHVFRIIYYGFGDARRYEYYQRPAKIRQVFLSRVRNLNTLSREEFDALPAVELQKMIEDPILVQFIFEDKRYKTEELVGIIKKIKEWGQLPSGGDV
;
A
#
# COMPACT_ATOMS: atom_id res chain seq x y z
N ARG A 1 26.30 -28.09 60.62
CA ARG A 1 26.68 -26.71 61.01
C ARG A 1 25.57 -25.79 60.48
N HIS A 2 24.63 -25.37 61.33
CA HIS A 2 23.52 -24.51 60.90
C HIS A 2 24.04 -23.10 60.67
N GLN A 3 23.75 -22.55 59.50
CA GLN A 3 24.11 -21.18 59.15
C GLN A 3 23.26 -20.24 60.02
N GLN A 4 23.89 -19.46 60.91
CA GLN A 4 23.17 -18.42 61.66
C GLN A 4 22.64 -17.39 60.65
N THR A 5 21.32 -17.25 60.59
CA THR A 5 20.61 -16.28 59.74
C THR A 5 20.97 -14.87 60.19
N ASN A 6 21.86 -14.22 59.45
CA ASN A 6 22.22 -12.83 59.63
C ASN A 6 21.57 -12.04 58.49
N ALA A 7 20.70 -11.09 58.81
CA ALA A 7 19.91 -10.35 57.82
C ALA A 7 20.77 -9.74 56.68
N MET A 8 21.99 -9.28 56.98
CA MET A 8 22.93 -8.76 55.99
C MET A 8 23.52 -9.86 55.09
N GLY A 9 23.81 -11.04 55.65
CA GLY A 9 24.29 -12.19 54.88
C GLY A 9 23.20 -12.79 54.00
N ASP A 10 21.97 -12.82 54.51
CA ASP A 10 20.79 -13.31 53.76
C ASP A 10 20.46 -12.35 52.60
N THR A 11 20.57 -11.03 52.83
CA THR A 11 20.42 -10.02 51.77
C THR A 11 21.51 -10.12 50.71
N TYR A 12 22.77 -10.32 51.12
CA TYR A 12 23.88 -10.52 50.19
C TYR A 12 23.67 -11.76 49.32
N ASN A 13 23.31 -12.89 49.92
CA ASN A 13 23.03 -14.13 49.20
C ASN A 13 21.85 -13.97 48.24
N LEU A 14 20.78 -13.29 48.68
CA LEU A 14 19.62 -13.02 47.83
C LEU A 14 20.01 -12.21 46.59
N ILE A 15 20.75 -11.11 46.76
CA ILE A 15 21.21 -10.27 45.64
C ILE A 15 22.15 -11.07 44.73
N TYR A 16 23.05 -11.86 45.31
CA TYR A 16 23.94 -12.74 44.56
C TYR A 16 23.16 -13.74 43.70
N TYR A 17 22.16 -14.41 44.26
CA TYR A 17 21.33 -15.35 43.51
C TYR A 17 20.51 -14.68 42.41
N ILE A 18 19.95 -13.49 42.67
CA ILE A 18 19.23 -12.71 41.66
C ILE A 18 20.18 -12.38 40.49
N LEU A 19 21.37 -11.86 40.78
CA LEU A 19 22.36 -11.51 39.76
C LEU A 19 22.79 -12.72 38.94
N VAL A 20 23.15 -13.83 39.59
CA VAL A 20 23.58 -15.07 38.90
C VAL A 20 22.44 -15.65 38.06
N TYR A 21 21.21 -15.61 38.56
CA TYR A 21 20.06 -16.13 37.83
C TYR A 21 19.75 -15.30 36.57
N PHE A 22 19.76 -13.97 36.67
CA PHE A 22 19.51 -13.09 35.52
C PHE A 22 20.66 -13.04 34.52
N THR A 23 21.90 -13.26 34.97
CA THR A 23 23.09 -13.27 34.11
C THR A 23 23.40 -14.66 33.53
N ASN A 24 22.57 -15.67 33.83
CA ASN A 24 22.75 -17.02 33.27
C ASN A 24 22.53 -17.02 31.75
N ASP A 25 23.28 -17.83 31.02
CA ASP A 25 23.21 -17.95 29.55
C ASP A 25 21.79 -18.17 29.04
N TRP A 26 21.01 -19.05 29.69
CA TRP A 26 19.62 -19.31 29.33
C TRP A 26 18.74 -18.07 29.47
N MET A 27 18.94 -17.31 30.54
CA MET A 27 18.15 -16.11 30.84
C MET A 27 18.55 -14.94 29.94
N ALA A 28 19.84 -14.83 29.61
CA ALA A 28 20.34 -13.89 28.62
C ALA A 28 19.75 -14.18 27.22
N MET A 29 19.70 -15.44 26.79
CA MET A 29 19.07 -15.84 25.52
C MET A 29 17.57 -15.50 25.50
N LEU A 30 16.86 -15.75 26.61
CA LEU A 30 15.43 -15.43 26.72
C LEU A 30 15.18 -13.91 26.65
N ILE A 31 15.97 -13.11 27.40
CA ILE A 31 15.88 -11.65 27.38
C ILE A 31 16.19 -11.11 25.99
N LEU A 32 17.21 -11.64 25.32
CA LEU A 32 17.55 -11.27 23.94
C LEU A 32 16.40 -11.58 22.98
N PHE A 33 15.84 -12.79 23.06
CA PHE A 33 14.73 -13.21 22.20
C PHE A 33 13.50 -12.33 22.38
N LEU A 34 13.08 -12.08 23.62
CA LEU A 34 11.96 -11.19 23.93
C LEU A 34 12.25 -9.74 23.53
N GLY A 35 13.47 -9.26 23.75
CA GLY A 35 13.89 -7.92 23.34
C GLY A 35 13.83 -7.72 21.83
N LEU A 36 14.29 -8.71 21.06
CA LEU A 36 14.18 -8.70 19.60
C LEU A 36 12.72 -8.70 19.14
N PHE A 37 11.87 -9.49 19.80
CA PHE A 37 10.44 -9.53 19.49
C PHE A 37 9.75 -8.20 19.77
N ILE A 38 10.03 -7.58 20.92
CA ILE A 38 9.51 -6.24 21.27
C ILE A 38 9.99 -5.18 20.28
N ILE A 39 11.28 -5.21 19.88
CA ILE A 39 11.81 -4.29 18.87
C ILE A 39 11.11 -4.51 17.52
N LEU A 40 10.88 -5.76 17.14
CA LEU A 40 10.18 -6.12 15.92
C LEU A 40 8.73 -5.61 15.95
N GLU A 41 7.99 -5.87 17.04
CA GLU A 41 6.64 -5.34 17.24
C GLU A 41 6.63 -3.81 17.24
N ALA A 42 7.60 -3.14 17.87
CA ALA A 42 7.72 -1.69 17.84
C ALA A 42 7.97 -1.16 16.42
N VAL A 43 8.75 -1.87 15.60
CA VAL A 43 8.95 -1.54 14.18
C VAL A 43 7.68 -1.77 13.36
N LEU A 44 6.92 -2.82 13.66
CA LEU A 44 5.63 -3.10 13.01
C LEU A 44 4.57 -2.06 13.39
N ILE A 45 4.43 -1.73 14.68
CA ILE A 45 3.44 -0.78 15.22
C ILE A 45 3.76 0.66 14.80
N ARG A 46 5.05 1.04 14.72
CA ARG A 46 5.44 2.40 14.27
C ARG A 46 5.01 2.72 12.83
N LYS A 47 4.55 1.71 12.08
CA LYS A 47 4.07 1.87 10.72
C LYS A 47 2.53 1.91 10.72
N ASP A 48 1.95 3.03 11.17
CA ASP A 48 0.50 3.29 11.15
C ASP A 48 -0.08 3.43 9.71
N ASP A 49 0.78 3.64 8.70
CA ASP A 49 0.43 3.53 7.28
C ASP A 49 1.52 2.71 6.56
N PRO A 50 1.48 1.37 6.63
CA PRO A 50 2.37 0.58 5.83
C PRO A 50 1.94 0.67 4.38
N ASP A 51 2.74 1.33 3.54
CA ASP A 51 2.60 1.19 2.09
C ASP A 51 2.48 -0.30 1.76
N ASP A 52 1.32 -0.66 1.22
CA ASP A 52 0.88 -2.03 1.02
C ASP A 52 1.98 -2.82 0.30
N TRP A 53 2.62 -3.74 1.02
CA TRP A 53 3.68 -4.58 0.46
C TRP A 53 3.15 -5.57 -0.59
N ARG A 54 1.83 -5.59 -0.86
CA ARG A 54 1.29 -6.04 -2.15
C ARG A 54 1.44 -4.94 -3.18
N HIS A 55 2.51 -5.00 -3.99
CA HIS A 55 2.60 -4.43 -5.35
C HIS A 55 1.62 -3.28 -5.63
N VAL A 56 1.88 -2.12 -5.03
CA VAL A 56 1.10 -0.91 -5.24
C VAL A 56 1.47 -0.31 -6.60
N PHE A 57 0.86 -0.83 -7.67
CA PHE A 57 0.65 -0.10 -8.91
C PHE A 57 -0.44 0.98 -8.67
N ARG A 58 -0.14 2.00 -7.85
CA ARG A 58 -0.95 3.23 -7.78
C ARG A 58 -0.35 4.27 -8.73
N ILE A 59 -0.93 4.41 -9.91
CA ILE A 59 -0.52 5.38 -10.95
C ILE A 59 -0.72 6.86 -10.52
N ILE A 60 -1.32 7.17 -9.36
CA ILE A 60 -1.95 8.49 -9.15
C ILE A 60 -1.61 9.21 -7.83
N TYR A 61 -0.49 8.90 -7.17
CA TYR A 61 -0.12 9.61 -5.92
C TYR A 61 1.35 9.97 -5.73
N TYR A 62 2.08 10.23 -6.81
CA TYR A 62 3.31 11.01 -6.72
C TYR A 62 3.21 12.19 -7.69
N GLY A 63 3.18 13.40 -7.12
CA GLY A 63 3.46 14.62 -7.88
C GLY A 63 4.77 14.44 -8.64
N PHE A 64 4.80 14.98 -9.86
CA PHE A 64 5.80 14.88 -10.91
C PHE A 64 7.23 15.38 -10.52
N GLY A 65 7.79 14.90 -9.42
CA GLY A 65 9.15 15.21 -8.97
C GLY A 65 10.23 14.37 -9.63
N ASP A 66 9.87 13.24 -10.25
CA ASP A 66 10.82 12.39 -10.99
C ASP A 66 10.15 11.81 -12.25
N ALA A 67 10.01 12.64 -13.28
CA ALA A 67 9.44 12.26 -14.58
C ALA A 67 10.26 11.18 -15.31
N ARG A 68 11.50 10.90 -14.88
CA ARG A 68 12.41 9.93 -15.50
C ARG A 68 12.17 8.50 -15.03
N ARG A 69 11.60 8.30 -13.84
CA ARG A 69 11.42 6.95 -13.25
C ARG A 69 10.20 6.19 -13.78
N TYR A 70 9.28 6.85 -14.47
CA TYR A 70 8.01 6.26 -14.94
C TYR A 70 7.71 6.54 -16.42
N GLU A 71 8.73 6.64 -17.27
CA GLU A 71 8.58 6.76 -18.73
C GLU A 71 7.63 5.70 -19.33
N TYR A 72 7.58 4.52 -18.71
CA TYR A 72 6.70 3.42 -19.09
C TYR A 72 5.19 3.73 -18.93
N TYR A 73 4.80 4.55 -17.95
CA TYR A 73 3.41 4.91 -17.66
C TYR A 73 2.93 6.16 -18.40
N GLN A 74 3.85 6.87 -19.08
CA GLN A 74 3.51 8.02 -19.93
C GLN A 74 3.07 7.58 -21.34
N ARG A 75 2.91 6.28 -21.60
CA ARG A 75 2.48 5.76 -22.90
C ARG A 75 0.94 5.85 -23.04
N PRO A 76 0.40 6.62 -24.01
CA PRO A 76 -1.04 6.75 -24.21
C PRO A 76 -1.76 5.41 -24.36
N ALA A 77 -1.15 4.46 -25.09
CA ALA A 77 -1.69 3.12 -25.29
C ALA A 77 -1.89 2.33 -23.98
N LYS A 78 -0.95 2.48 -23.02
CA LYS A 78 -1.07 1.79 -21.74
C LYS A 78 -2.15 2.41 -20.86
N ILE A 79 -2.25 3.74 -20.87
CA ILE A 79 -3.30 4.49 -20.17
C ILE A 79 -4.68 4.09 -20.72
N ARG A 80 -4.84 3.99 -22.05
CA ARG A 80 -6.07 3.48 -22.69
C ARG A 80 -6.43 2.06 -22.20
N GLN A 81 -5.46 1.15 -22.20
CA GLN A 81 -5.68 -0.23 -21.76
C GLN A 81 -6.14 -0.30 -20.29
N VAL A 82 -5.48 0.43 -19.41
CA VAL A 82 -5.83 0.46 -17.98
C VAL A 82 -7.21 1.07 -17.78
N PHE A 83 -7.53 2.14 -18.52
CA PHE A 83 -8.83 2.78 -18.46
C PHE A 83 -9.96 1.84 -18.93
N LEU A 84 -9.83 1.19 -20.08
CA LEU A 84 -10.81 0.21 -20.57
C LEU A 84 -11.00 -0.96 -19.59
N SER A 85 -9.91 -1.47 -19.02
CA SER A 85 -9.99 -2.50 -17.98
C SER A 85 -10.76 -2.02 -16.75
N ARG A 86 -10.66 -0.73 -16.39
CA ARG A 86 -11.40 -0.15 -15.27
C ARG A 86 -12.88 -0.01 -15.60
N VAL A 87 -13.23 0.48 -16.81
CA VAL A 87 -14.61 0.56 -17.29
C VAL A 87 -15.28 -0.81 -17.24
N ARG A 88 -14.60 -1.85 -17.74
CA ARG A 88 -15.08 -3.23 -17.68
C ARG A 88 -15.34 -3.69 -16.24
N ASN A 89 -14.36 -3.50 -15.35
CA ASN A 89 -14.45 -3.97 -13.97
C ASN A 89 -15.56 -3.25 -13.18
N LEU A 90 -15.77 -1.95 -13.40
CA LEU A 90 -16.85 -1.18 -12.73
C LEU A 90 -18.24 -1.62 -13.19
N ASN A 91 -18.39 -1.94 -14.47
CA ASN A 91 -19.64 -2.46 -15.02
C ASN A 91 -19.81 -3.98 -14.80
N THR A 92 -18.90 -4.62 -14.05
CA THR A 92 -18.90 -6.06 -13.76
C THR A 92 -18.98 -6.96 -14.99
N LEU A 93 -18.49 -6.47 -16.13
CA LEU A 93 -18.52 -7.19 -17.40
C LEU A 93 -17.43 -8.25 -17.47
N SER A 94 -17.76 -9.42 -18.01
CA SER A 94 -16.77 -10.41 -18.43
C SER A 94 -15.92 -9.87 -19.59
N ARG A 95 -14.84 -10.57 -19.91
CA ARG A 95 -13.96 -10.14 -21.01
C ARG A 95 -14.67 -10.26 -22.35
N GLU A 96 -15.41 -11.34 -22.52
CA GLU A 96 -16.14 -11.69 -23.72
C GLU A 96 -17.28 -10.70 -23.98
N GLU A 97 -18.03 -10.32 -22.94
CA GLU A 97 -19.09 -9.31 -23.03
C GLU A 97 -18.52 -7.92 -23.37
N PHE A 98 -17.37 -7.58 -22.78
CA PHE A 98 -16.73 -6.30 -23.05
C PHE A 98 -16.16 -6.21 -24.46
N ASP A 99 -15.56 -7.30 -24.96
CA ASP A 99 -15.01 -7.36 -26.32
C ASP A 99 -16.12 -7.35 -27.38
N ALA A 100 -17.33 -7.82 -27.05
CA ALA A 100 -18.52 -7.77 -27.90
C ALA A 100 -19.30 -6.44 -27.81
N LEU A 101 -18.90 -5.53 -26.92
CA LEU A 101 -19.65 -4.31 -26.64
C LEU A 101 -19.60 -3.31 -27.82
N PRO A 102 -20.75 -2.82 -28.31
CA PRO A 102 -20.78 -1.77 -29.32
C PRO A 102 -20.10 -0.49 -28.83
N ALA A 103 -19.40 0.22 -29.73
CA ALA A 103 -18.73 1.47 -29.41
C ALA A 103 -19.68 2.54 -28.83
N VAL A 104 -20.95 2.54 -29.25
CA VAL A 104 -21.98 3.47 -28.75
C VAL A 104 -22.28 3.22 -27.26
N GLU A 105 -22.33 1.96 -26.84
CA GLU A 105 -22.56 1.60 -25.44
C GLU A 105 -21.33 1.96 -24.59
N LEU A 106 -20.12 1.76 -25.11
CA LEU A 106 -18.90 2.19 -24.43
C LEU A 106 -18.87 3.70 -24.18
N GLN A 107 -19.30 4.49 -25.17
CA GLN A 107 -19.41 5.94 -25.04
C GLN A 107 -20.43 6.35 -23.98
N LYS A 108 -21.58 5.66 -23.93
CA LYS A 108 -22.60 5.87 -22.89
C LYS A 108 -22.11 5.48 -21.51
N MET A 109 -21.27 4.45 -21.37
CA MET A 109 -20.72 4.07 -20.07
C MET A 109 -19.72 5.08 -19.53
N ILE A 110 -18.95 5.74 -20.42
CA ILE A 110 -17.91 6.68 -20.02
C ILE A 110 -18.48 8.08 -19.71
N GLU A 111 -19.52 8.53 -20.40
CA GLU A 111 -20.21 9.82 -20.14
C GLU A 111 -19.34 11.11 -20.19
N ASP A 112 -18.01 11.02 -20.33
CA ASP A 112 -17.08 12.15 -20.51
C ASP A 112 -16.56 12.18 -21.97
N PRO A 113 -16.86 13.24 -22.75
CA PRO A 113 -16.46 13.34 -24.15
C PRO A 113 -14.94 13.37 -24.35
N ILE A 114 -14.17 13.88 -23.39
CA ILE A 114 -12.70 13.95 -23.45
C ILE A 114 -12.11 12.56 -23.27
N LEU A 115 -12.67 11.76 -22.37
CA LEU A 115 -12.24 10.37 -22.15
C LEU A 115 -12.64 9.47 -23.33
N VAL A 116 -13.81 9.71 -23.92
CA VAL A 116 -14.24 9.05 -25.16
C VAL A 116 -13.27 9.36 -26.29
N GLN A 117 -12.98 10.65 -26.52
CA GLN A 117 -12.02 11.06 -27.55
C GLN A 117 -10.65 10.41 -27.34
N PHE A 118 -10.18 10.34 -26.09
CA PHE A 118 -8.92 9.69 -25.76
C PHE A 118 -8.88 8.19 -26.10
N ILE A 119 -10.00 7.47 -25.99
CA ILE A 119 -10.07 6.05 -26.34
C ILE A 119 -10.01 5.82 -27.85
N PHE A 120 -10.77 6.60 -28.62
CA PHE A 120 -10.94 6.37 -30.06
C PHE A 120 -9.92 7.12 -30.94
N GLU A 121 -9.32 8.20 -30.45
CA GLU A 121 -8.37 9.00 -31.23
C GLU A 121 -6.93 8.54 -30.97
N ASP A 122 -6.21 8.16 -32.02
CA ASP A 122 -4.79 7.85 -31.94
C ASP A 122 -3.94 9.10 -32.23
N LYS A 123 -4.04 10.09 -31.33
CA LYS A 123 -3.26 11.33 -31.38
C LYS A 123 -1.98 11.19 -30.55
N ARG A 124 -0.91 11.89 -30.96
CA ARG A 124 0.26 12.11 -30.12
C ARG A 124 -0.06 13.17 -29.07
N TYR A 125 -0.22 12.74 -27.83
CA TYR A 125 -0.44 13.62 -26.69
C TYR A 125 0.88 14.13 -26.11
N LYS A 126 0.90 15.40 -25.71
CA LYS A 126 1.98 15.94 -24.87
C LYS A 126 1.83 15.42 -23.44
N THR A 127 2.93 15.42 -22.68
CA THR A 127 2.93 14.97 -21.28
C THR A 127 1.91 15.73 -20.43
N GLU A 128 1.77 17.04 -20.61
CA GLU A 128 0.80 17.89 -19.90
C GLU A 128 -0.66 17.49 -20.20
N GLU A 129 -0.98 17.21 -21.47
CA GLU A 129 -2.31 16.77 -21.89
C GLU A 129 -2.66 15.41 -21.27
N LEU A 130 -1.70 14.47 -21.26
CA LEU A 130 -1.87 13.16 -20.61
C LEU A 130 -2.14 13.28 -19.12
N VAL A 131 -1.49 14.21 -18.42
CA VAL A 131 -1.74 14.47 -16.99
C VAL A 131 -3.18 14.96 -16.78
N GLY A 132 -3.70 15.82 -17.65
CA GLY A 132 -5.10 16.25 -17.61
C GLY A 132 -6.07 15.07 -17.78
N ILE A 133 -5.78 14.17 -18.71
CA ILE A 133 -6.57 12.96 -18.95
C ILE A 133 -6.52 12.01 -17.75
N ILE A 134 -5.34 11.80 -17.14
CA ILE A 134 -5.19 10.95 -15.95
C ILE A 134 -6.00 11.49 -14.77
N LYS A 135 -6.01 12.82 -14.57
CA LYS A 135 -6.84 13.45 -13.53
C LYS A 135 -8.32 13.18 -13.76
N LYS A 136 -8.80 13.35 -14.99
CA LYS A 136 -10.19 13.01 -15.37
C LYS A 136 -10.52 11.53 -15.17
N ILE A 137 -9.62 10.61 -15.53
CA ILE A 137 -9.81 9.16 -15.28
C ILE A 137 -9.89 8.88 -13.77
N LYS A 138 -9.14 9.61 -12.94
CA LYS A 138 -9.20 9.49 -11.48
C LYS A 138 -10.60 9.89 -10.97
N GLU A 139 -11.06 11.06 -11.40
CA GLU A 139 -12.34 11.68 -11.02
C GLU A 139 -13.54 10.87 -11.51
N TRP A 140 -13.47 10.31 -12.72
CA TRP A 140 -14.55 9.55 -13.36
C TRP A 140 -15.06 8.37 -12.52
N GLY A 141 -14.20 7.75 -11.71
CA GLY A 141 -14.58 6.67 -10.80
C GLY A 141 -14.62 7.05 -9.32
N GLN A 142 -14.66 8.34 -8.99
CA GLN A 142 -14.72 8.87 -7.61
C GLN A 142 -16.04 9.58 -7.27
N LEU A 143 -17.04 9.59 -8.16
CA LEU A 143 -18.39 10.03 -7.82
C LEU A 143 -19.01 9.14 -6.72
N PRO A 144 -19.73 9.73 -5.76
CA PRO A 144 -19.62 9.38 -4.35
C PRO A 144 -20.50 8.18 -3.96
N SER A 145 -19.95 7.29 -3.15
CA SER A 145 -20.70 6.30 -2.38
C SER A 145 -21.40 6.93 -1.17
N GLY A 146 -22.05 8.09 -1.31
CA GLY A 146 -22.70 8.77 -0.19
C GLY A 146 -23.23 10.15 -0.54
N GLY A 147 -24.52 10.21 -0.84
CA GLY A 147 -25.32 11.42 -1.01
C GLY A 147 -26.70 11.00 -1.50
N ASP A 148 -27.70 11.20 -0.65
CA ASP A 148 -29.15 11.02 -0.86
C ASP A 148 -29.68 9.62 -0.46
N VAL A 149 -30.01 9.40 0.83
CA VAL A 149 -31.26 9.75 1.55
C VAL A 149 -30.99 9.78 3.06
#